data_AF-A0A2M7AE26-F1
#
_entry.id   AF-A0A2M7AE26-F1
#
_cell.length_a   1.000
_cell.length_b   1.000
_cell.length_c   1.000
_cell.angle_alpha   90.00
_cell.angle_beta   90.00
_cell.angle_gamma   90.00
#
_symmetry.space_group_name_H-M   'P 1'
#
loop_
_entity.id
_entity.type
_entity.pdbx_description
1 polymer ?
#
loop_
_entity_poly.entity_id
_entity_poly.type
_entity_poly.pdbx_seq_one_letter_code
_entity_poly.pdbx_strand_id
1 'polypeptide(L)'
;MGERGYLRVERPDRLVLHTDDVNVVNVEPTAVNSFVAELTNFRDVVLHGAKPFISAEEALLPTRLVEAAFASHREGKTIHL
;
A
#
# COMPACT_ATOMS: atom_id res chain seq x y z
N MET A 1 -11.12 -2.38 9.75
CA MET A 1 -11.73 -1.84 10.97
C MET A 1 -11.00 -2.44 12.15
N GLY A 2 -10.70 -1.66 13.18
CA GLY A 2 -10.08 -2.13 14.41
C GLY A 2 -11.00 -1.89 15.61
N GLU A 3 -10.60 -2.43 16.76
CA GLU A 3 -11.36 -2.34 18.02
C GLU A 3 -11.65 -0.91 18.48
N ARG A 4 -10.86 0.07 18.00
CA ARG A 4 -10.94 1.49 18.38
C ARG A 4 -11.38 2.40 17.23
N GLY A 5 -11.91 1.84 16.15
CA GLY A 5 -12.37 2.59 14.99
C GLY A 5 -11.72 2.19 13.67
N TYR A 6 -11.84 3.05 12.65
CA TYR A 6 -11.28 2.79 11.33
C TYR A 6 -10.84 4.07 10.62
N LEU A 7 -9.83 3.92 9.76
CA LEU A 7 -9.40 4.94 8.82
C LEU A 7 -10.06 4.68 7.46
N ARG A 8 -10.59 5.74 6.84
CA ARG A 8 -11.07 5.72 5.47
C ARG A 8 -10.28 6.72 4.64
N VAL A 9 -9.72 6.24 3.52
CA VAL A 9 -9.21 7.11 2.45
C VAL A 9 -10.39 7.40 1.53
N GLU A 10 -10.96 8.60 1.59
CA GLU A 10 -12.10 8.97 0.71
C GLU A 10 -11.62 9.45 -0.66
N ARG A 11 -10.50 10.17 -0.65
CA ARG A 11 -9.76 10.64 -1.81
C ARG A 11 -8.27 10.61 -1.45
N PRO A 12 -7.35 10.64 -2.43
CA PRO A 12 -5.91 10.60 -2.15
C PRO A 12 -5.42 11.69 -1.18
N ASP A 13 -6.11 12.83 -1.13
CA ASP A 13 -5.81 14.00 -0.29
C ASP A 13 -6.63 14.04 1.02
N ARG A 14 -7.57 13.13 1.22
CA ARG A 14 -8.56 13.22 2.30
C ARG A 14 -8.71 11.90 3.06
N LEU A 15 -8.21 11.92 4.28
CA LEU A 15 -8.31 10.83 5.25
C LEU A 15 -9.37 11.18 6.28
N VAL A 16 -10.27 10.23 6.56
CA VAL A 16 -11.28 10.36 7.62
C VAL A 16 -11.05 9.27 8.65
N LEU A 17 -10.76 9.68 9.88
CA LEU A 17 -10.56 8.81 11.02
C LEU A 17 -11.85 8.78 11.85
N HIS A 18 -12.47 7.61 11.90
CA HIS A 18 -13.67 7.35 12.69
C HIS A 18 -13.28 6.61 13.96
N THR A 19 -13.29 7.31 15.09
CA THR A 19 -13.04 6.79 16.45
C THR A 19 -14.26 7.10 17.32
N ASP A 20 -14.07 7.42 18.61
CA ASP A 20 -15.13 8.03 19.44
C ASP A 20 -15.58 9.39 18.87
N ASP A 21 -14.67 10.08 18.18
CA ASP A 21 -14.91 11.28 17.38
C ASP A 21 -14.58 11.07 15.90
N VAL A 22 -15.15 11.92 15.03
CA VAL A 22 -14.84 11.96 13.58
C VAL A 22 -13.83 13.07 13.30
N ASN A 23 -12.64 12.68 12.84
CA ASN A 23 -11.57 13.60 12.48
C ASN A 23 -11.27 13.54 10.98
N VAL A 24 -11.21 14.71 10.34
CA VAL A 24 -10.82 14.84 8.92
C VAL A 24 -9.39 15.36 8.84
N VAL A 25 -8.52 14.60 8.20
CA VAL A 25 -7.13 14.97 7.93
C VAL A 25 -6.98 15.20 6.43
N ASN A 26 -6.70 16.44 6.06
CA ASN A 26 -6.29 16.76 4.70
C ASN A 26 -4.77 16.54 4.58
N VAL A 27 -4.37 15.77 3.58
CA VAL A 27 -2.96 15.49 3.31
C VAL A 27 -2.52 16.45 2.22
N GLU A 28 -1.59 17.33 2.56
CA GLU A 28 -0.98 18.21 1.58
C GLU A 28 -0.20 17.40 0.54
N PRO A 29 -0.24 17.79 -0.75
CA PRO A 29 0.55 17.13 -1.77
C PRO A 29 2.02 17.09 -1.39
N THR A 30 2.64 15.92 -1.54
CA THR A 30 4.08 15.79 -1.33
C THR A 30 4.83 16.60 -2.39
N ALA A 31 5.97 17.20 -2.01
CA ALA A 31 6.82 17.94 -2.96
C ALA A 31 7.36 17.07 -4.10
N VAL A 32 7.38 15.75 -3.90
CA VAL A 32 7.84 14.74 -4.85
C VAL A 32 6.73 13.72 -5.04
N ASN A 33 6.35 13.45 -6.29
CA ASN A 33 5.36 12.41 -6.60
C ASN A 33 5.94 11.00 -6.36
N SER A 34 5.07 9.99 -6.27
CA SER A 34 5.49 8.61 -5.99
C SER A 34 6.50 8.07 -7.01
N PHE A 35 6.34 8.39 -8.30
CA PHE A 35 7.25 7.95 -9.35
C PHE A 35 8.69 8.45 -9.15
N VAL A 36 8.85 9.75 -8.86
CA VAL A 36 10.17 10.34 -8.60
C VAL A 36 10.74 9.80 -7.28
N ALA A 37 9.90 9.58 -6.26
CA ALA A 37 10.33 8.98 -5.00
C ALA A 37 10.87 7.56 -5.20
N GLU A 38 10.19 6.73 -6.01
CA GLU A 38 10.63 5.36 -6.33
C GLU A 38 11.94 5.34 -7.12
N LEU A 39 12.08 6.19 -8.16
CA LEU A 39 13.33 6.28 -8.92
C LEU A 39 14.50 6.79 -8.06
N THR A 40 14.24 7.72 -7.15
CA THR A 40 15.25 8.22 -6.22
C THR A 40 15.67 7.11 -5.26
N ASN A 41 14.72 6.34 -4.72
CA ASN A 41 15.04 5.19 -3.88
C ASN A 41 15.86 4.15 -4.63
N PHE A 42 15.49 3.82 -5.87
CA PHE A 42 16.26 2.91 -6.71
C PHE A 42 17.71 3.40 -6.91
N ARG A 43 17.88 4.68 -7.25
CA ARG A 43 19.20 5.31 -7.38
C ARG A 43 20.01 5.16 -6.08
N ASP A 44 19.41 5.45 -4.93
CA ASP A 44 20.10 5.42 -3.64
C ASP A 44 20.46 3.98 -3.20
N VAL A 45 19.63 3.00 -3.55
CA VAL A 45 19.94 1.58 -3.35
C VAL A 45 21.17 1.19 -4.17
N VAL A 46 21.20 1.56 -5.45
CA VAL A 46 22.30 1.19 -6.37
C VAL A 46 23.60 1.93 -6.04
N LEU A 47 23.53 3.24 -5.80
CA LEU A 47 24.73 4.08 -5.62
C LEU A 47 25.25 4.10 -4.18
N HIS A 48 24.37 3.91 -3.20
CA HIS A 48 24.70 4.12 -1.78
C HIS A 48 24.39 2.91 -0.89
N GLY A 49 23.88 1.80 -1.46
CA GLY A 49 23.54 0.61 -0.69
C GLY A 49 22.38 0.85 0.28
N ALA A 50 21.50 1.82 0.01
CA ALA A 50 20.30 2.04 0.80
C ALA A 50 19.36 0.82 0.77
N LYS A 51 18.45 0.73 1.73
CA LYS A 51 17.38 -0.29 1.70
C LYS A 51 16.29 0.13 0.72
N PRO A 52 15.82 -0.78 -0.17
CA PRO A 52 14.69 -0.46 -1.03
C PRO A 52 13.41 -0.29 -0.20
N PHE A 53 12.48 0.54 -0.67
CA PHE A 53 11.16 0.67 -0.04
C PHE A 53 10.40 -0.65 -0.02
N ILE A 54 10.56 -1.46 -1.08
CA ILE A 54 9.96 -2.78 -1.23
C ILE A 54 11.07 -3.73 -1.68
N SER A 55 11.30 -4.79 -0.90
CA SER A 55 12.22 -5.86 -1.27
C SER A 55 11.63 -6.77 -2.35
N ALA A 56 12.47 -7.53 -3.04
CA ALA A 56 12.02 -8.51 -4.04
C ALA A 56 11.07 -9.57 -3.44
N GLU A 57 11.29 -9.97 -2.19
CA GLU A 57 10.43 -10.93 -1.49
C GLU A 57 9.06 -10.32 -1.20
N GLU A 58 8.99 -9.08 -0.72
CA GLU A 58 7.73 -8.37 -0.49
C GLU A 58 6.97 -8.14 -1.81
N ALA A 59 7.67 -7.89 -2.91
CA ALA A 59 7.08 -7.72 -4.23
C ALA A 59 6.47 -9.01 -4.82
N LEU A 60 6.82 -10.19 -4.30
CA LEU A 60 6.24 -11.46 -4.75
C LEU A 60 4.80 -11.64 -4.24
N LEU A 61 4.48 -11.11 -3.06
CA LEU A 61 3.18 -11.29 -2.41
C LEU A 61 2.01 -10.75 -3.26
N PRO A 62 2.05 -9.54 -3.84
CA PRO A 62 1.03 -9.05 -4.77
C PRO A 62 0.77 -9.99 -5.94
N THR A 63 1.82 -10.53 -6.57
CA THR A 63 1.69 -11.48 -7.69
C THR A 63 0.95 -12.73 -7.24
N ARG A 64 1.35 -13.31 -6.10
CA ARG A 64 0.68 -14.50 -5.53
C ARG A 64 -0.79 -14.24 -5.18
N LEU A 65 -1.10 -13.06 -4.65
CA LEU A 65 -2.48 -12.64 -4.36
C LEU A 65 -3.33 -12.55 -5.64
N VAL A 66 -2.78 -11.97 -6.71
CA VAL A 66 -3.46 -11.89 -8.02
C VAL A 66 -3.71 -13.28 -8.60
N GLU A 67 -2.71 -14.16 -8.58
CA GLU A 67 -2.85 -15.54 -9.05
C GLU A 67 -3.89 -16.32 -8.25
N ALA A 68 -3.86 -16.20 -6.91
CA ALA A 68 -4.83 -16.85 -6.04
C ALA A 68 -6.25 -16.32 -6.24
N ALA A 69 -6.43 -15.01 -6.49
CA ALA A 69 -7.73 -14.44 -6.82
C ALA A 69 -8.29 -15.04 -8.12
N PHE A 70 -7.46 -15.19 -9.15
CA PHE A 70 -7.88 -15.83 -10.41
C PHE A 70 -8.19 -17.32 -10.22
N ALA A 71 -7.38 -18.05 -9.47
CA ALA A 71 -7.64 -19.46 -9.15
C ALA A 71 -8.94 -19.63 -8.36
N SER A 72 -9.15 -18.80 -7.33
CA SER A 72 -10.36 -18.80 -6.52
C SER A 72 -11.62 -18.59 -7.37
N HIS A 73 -11.57 -17.65 -8.33
CA HIS A 73 -12.68 -17.40 -9.25
C HIS A 73 -12.95 -18.58 -10.18
N ARG A 74 -11.90 -19.18 -10.78
CA ARG A 74 -12.04 -20.32 -11.70
C ARG A 74 -12.59 -21.57 -11.01
N GLU A 75 -12.16 -21.82 -9.78
CA GLU A 75 -12.43 -23.07 -9.05
C GLU A 75 -13.64 -22.96 -8.11
N GLY A 76 -14.12 -21.75 -7.84
CA GLY A 76 -15.23 -21.49 -6.92
C GLY A 76 -14.90 -21.84 -5.46
N LYS A 77 -13.62 -21.77 -5.07
CA LYS A 77 -13.13 -22.17 -3.75
C LYS A 77 -12.17 -21.12 -3.18
N THR A 78 -12.04 -21.10 -1.86
CA THR A 78 -11.04 -20.29 -1.16
C THR A 78 -9.64 -20.88 -1.37
N ILE A 79 -8.68 -20.03 -1.74
CA ILE A 79 -7.26 -20.38 -1.86
C ILE A 79 -6.52 -19.88 -0.62
N HIS A 80 -5.73 -20.74 0.02
CA HIS A 80 -4.89 -20.39 1.17
C HIS A 80 -3.49 -20.01 0.68
N LEU A 81 -2.97 -18.88 1.15
CA LEU A 81 -1.69 -18.29 0.76
C LEU A 81 -0.58 -18.54 1.78
#